data_AF-A0A844I4N1-F1
#
_entry.id   AF-A0A844I4N1-F1
#
_cell.length_a   1.000
_cell.length_b   1.000
_cell.length_c   1.000
_cell.angle_alpha   90.00
_cell.angle_beta   90.00
_cell.angle_gamma   90.00
#
_symmetry.space_group_name_H-M   'P 1'
#
loop_
_entity.id
_entity.type
_entity.pdbx_description
1 polymer ?
#
loop_
_entity_poly.entity_id
_entity_poly.type
_entity_poly.pdbx_seq_one_letter_code
_entity_poly.pdbx_strand_id
1 'polypeptide(L)'
;MFLSNYLLDAIAFTSFEQCQPLNRRFDNISRSPGIYAIRHKTEGLLYIGKAQNLRSRFSGGHKAFLWAWLDKYRDEDVRIAVQAISHWENPGLLLELGRC
;
A
#
# COMPACT_ATOMS: atom_id res chain seq x y z
N MET A 1 -11.47 -11.28 -16.75
CA MET A 1 -11.74 -10.70 -15.41
C MET A 1 -11.31 -11.70 -14.33
N PHE A 2 -10.01 -12.00 -14.22
CA PHE A 2 -9.46 -12.96 -13.23
C PHE A 2 -8.13 -12.51 -12.61
N LEU A 3 -7.55 -11.40 -13.10
CA LEU A 3 -6.25 -10.88 -12.67
C LEU A 3 -6.34 -9.89 -11.49
N SER A 4 -7.53 -9.51 -11.03
CA SER A 4 -7.69 -8.65 -9.85
C SER A 4 -7.41 -9.39 -8.55
N ASN A 5 -7.78 -10.67 -8.47
CA ASN A 5 -7.68 -11.44 -7.23
C ASN A 5 -6.22 -11.76 -6.87
N TYR A 6 -5.35 -12.12 -7.82
CA TYR A 6 -3.97 -12.46 -7.46
C TYR A 6 -3.18 -11.28 -6.87
N LEU A 7 -3.41 -10.04 -7.34
CA LEU A 7 -2.75 -8.86 -6.79
C LEU A 7 -3.28 -8.52 -5.40
N LEU A 8 -4.59 -8.64 -5.21
CA LEU A 8 -5.24 -8.44 -3.93
C LEU A 8 -4.79 -9.51 -2.93
N ASP A 9 -4.72 -10.78 -3.34
CA ASP A 9 -4.23 -11.88 -2.53
C ASP A 9 -2.75 -11.68 -2.20
N ALA A 10 -1.91 -11.37 -3.19
CA ALA A 10 -0.49 -11.12 -2.97
C ALA A 10 -0.25 -10.04 -1.90
N ILE A 11 -0.97 -8.92 -1.97
CA ILE A 11 -0.80 -7.83 -1.00
C ILE A 11 -1.48 -8.14 0.34
N ALA A 12 -2.64 -8.81 0.34
CA ALA A 12 -3.37 -9.20 1.54
C ALA A 12 -2.68 -10.32 2.33
N PHE A 13 -1.85 -11.13 1.68
CA PHE A 13 -1.06 -12.21 2.31
C PHE A 13 0.43 -11.88 2.45
N THR A 14 0.88 -10.69 2.04
CA THR A 14 2.25 -10.23 2.32
C THR A 14 2.51 -10.22 3.83
N SER A 15 3.54 -10.93 4.28
CA SER A 15 3.90 -11.00 5.71
C SER A 15 4.39 -9.64 6.25
N PHE A 16 4.22 -9.41 7.55
CA PHE A 16 4.61 -8.15 8.18
C PHE A 16 6.10 -7.84 7.98
N GLU A 17 6.95 -8.86 8.05
CA GLU A 17 8.41 -8.75 7.92
C GLU A 17 8.82 -8.29 6.51
N GLN A 18 8.03 -8.64 5.49
CA GLN A 18 8.23 -8.23 4.10
C GLN A 18 7.68 -6.83 3.80
N CYS A 19 6.82 -6.28 4.67
CA CYS A 19 6.30 -4.93 4.54
C CYS A 19 7.37 -3.87 4.85
N GLN A 20 7.26 -2.71 4.22
CA GLN A 20 8.13 -1.57 4.43
C GLN A 20 7.83 -0.88 5.77
N PRO A 21 8.84 -0.47 6.55
CA PRO A 21 8.64 0.25 7.80
C PRO A 21 8.04 1.63 7.53
N LEU A 22 7.16 2.07 8.45
CA LEU A 22 6.62 3.40 8.44
C LEU A 22 7.75 4.41 8.73
N ASN A 23 8.13 5.22 7.74
CA ASN A 23 9.15 6.24 7.90
C ASN A 23 8.77 7.51 7.15
N ARG A 24 9.33 8.66 7.52
CA ARG A 24 8.94 9.97 6.95
C ARG A 24 9.33 10.18 5.49
N ARG A 25 10.26 9.38 4.95
CA ARG A 25 10.85 9.61 3.63
C ARG A 25 10.16 8.78 2.53
N PHE A 26 9.75 7.57 2.86
CA PHE A 26 9.12 6.62 1.93
C PHE A 26 9.95 6.35 0.66
N ASP A 27 11.28 6.51 0.75
CA ASP A 27 12.19 6.43 -0.40
C ASP A 27 12.21 5.04 -1.04
N ASN A 28 11.86 4.00 -0.26
CA ASN A 28 11.78 2.61 -0.71
C ASN A 28 10.46 2.28 -1.44
N ILE A 29 9.49 3.21 -1.48
CA ILE A 29 8.22 3.00 -2.16
C ILE A 29 8.30 3.53 -3.59
N SER A 30 7.86 2.73 -4.56
CA SER A 30 7.83 3.13 -5.98
C SER A 30 6.93 4.34 -6.23
N ARG A 31 7.22 5.12 -7.28
CA ARG A 31 6.34 6.20 -7.78
C ARG A 31 5.30 5.71 -8.79
N SER A 32 5.30 4.42 -9.11
CA SER A 32 4.37 3.81 -10.07
C SER A 32 2.95 3.72 -9.53
N PRO A 33 1.96 3.51 -10.42
CA PRO A 33 0.63 3.06 -10.02
C PRO A 33 0.69 1.70 -9.30
N GLY A 34 -0.27 1.44 -8.43
CA GLY A 34 -0.29 0.19 -7.68
C GLY A 34 -1.35 0.12 -6.59
N ILE A 35 -1.30 -0.99 -5.86
CA ILE A 35 -2.07 -1.25 -4.64
C ILE A 35 -1.12 -1.13 -3.46
N TYR A 36 -1.61 -0.60 -2.34
CA TYR A 36 -0.90 -0.54 -1.08
C TYR A 36 -1.79 -1.05 0.05
N ALA A 37 -1.17 -1.57 1.09
CA ALA A 37 -1.86 -1.98 2.30
C ALA A 37 -1.12 -1.51 3.55
N ILE A 38 -1.88 -1.19 4.59
CA ILE A 38 -1.38 -0.92 5.94
C ILE A 38 -1.64 -2.16 6.77
N ARG A 39 -0.59 -2.68 7.41
CA ARG A 39 -0.64 -3.91 8.22
C ARG A 39 -0.13 -3.64 9.62
N HIS A 40 -0.89 -4.11 10.62
CA HIS A 40 -0.43 -4.23 11.99
C HIS A 40 0.23 -5.58 12.23
N LYS A 41 1.24 -5.62 13.11
CA LYS A 41 1.96 -6.84 13.45
C LYS A 41 1.05 -7.96 13.98
N THR A 42 0.06 -7.62 14.82
CA THR A 42 -0.84 -8.61 15.45
C THR A 42 -2.27 -8.57 14.93
N GLU A 43 -2.75 -7.41 14.47
CA GLU A 43 -4.14 -7.25 14.01
C GLU A 43 -4.28 -7.55 12.51
N GLY A 44 -3.16 -7.72 11.81
CA GLY A 44 -3.14 -8.05 10.40
C GLY A 44 -3.48 -6.85 9.52
N LEU A 45 -4.28 -7.07 8.48
CA LEU A 45 -4.57 -6.06 7.47
C LEU A 45 -5.51 -4.98 8.02
N LEU A 46 -5.03 -3.75 8.17
CA LEU A 46 -5.82 -2.62 8.66
C LEU A 46 -6.52 -1.85 7.54
N TYR A 47 -5.84 -1.71 6.40
CA TYR A 47 -6.35 -0.92 5.28
C TYR A 47 -5.75 -1.41 3.97
N ILE A 48 -6.55 -1.38 2.91
CA ILE A 48 -6.10 -1.58 1.53
C ILE A 48 -6.59 -0.44 0.66
N GLY A 49 -5.70 0.04 -0.21
CA GLY A 49 -6.01 1.14 -1.10
C GLY A 49 -5.21 1.04 -2.38
N LYS A 50 -5.54 1.94 -3.30
CA LYS A 50 -4.94 1.99 -4.63
C LYS A 50 -4.51 3.41 -4.96
N ALA A 51 -3.48 3.58 -5.78
CA ALA A 51 -2.92 4.89 -6.10
C ALA A 51 -2.29 4.91 -7.50
N GLN A 52 -2.38 6.05 -8.19
CA GLN A 52 -1.62 6.32 -9.42
C GLN A 52 -0.13 6.59 -9.16
N ASN A 53 0.20 6.98 -7.93
CA ASN A 53 1.57 7.15 -7.49
C ASN A 53 1.67 6.69 -6.04
N LEU A 54 2.18 5.47 -5.84
CA LEU A 54 2.27 4.83 -4.53
C LEU A 54 3.03 5.70 -3.53
N ARG A 55 4.20 6.24 -3.89
CA ARG A 55 4.97 7.11 -2.99
C ARG A 55 4.23 8.40 -2.63
N SER A 56 3.61 9.07 -3.60
CA SER A 56 2.93 10.35 -3.40
C SER A 56 1.73 10.22 -2.45
N ARG A 57 1.13 9.03 -2.39
CA ARG A 57 0.09 8.73 -1.41
C ARG A 57 0.57 8.87 0.04
N PHE A 58 1.87 8.69 0.28
CA PHE A 58 2.50 8.74 1.59
C PHE A 58 3.35 10.00 1.82
N SER A 59 4.01 10.51 0.78
CA SER A 59 4.97 11.63 0.90
C SER A 59 4.32 12.99 1.21
N GLY A 60 3.00 13.10 1.10
CA GLY A 60 2.22 14.26 1.58
C GLY A 60 2.04 14.30 3.10
N GLY A 61 2.69 13.42 3.87
CA GLY A 61 2.89 13.54 5.33
C GLY A 61 1.69 13.15 6.22
N HIS A 62 0.45 13.18 5.71
CA HIS A 62 -0.73 13.25 6.60
C HIS A 62 -1.70 12.07 6.56
N LYS A 63 -1.49 10.96 5.84
CA LYS A 63 -2.52 9.88 5.80
C LYS A 63 -2.11 8.57 6.47
N ALA A 64 -0.96 7.98 6.14
CA ALA A 64 -0.56 6.72 6.79
C ALA A 64 -0.20 6.89 8.27
N PHE A 65 0.59 7.91 8.60
CA PHE A 65 0.85 8.29 9.99
C PHE A 65 -0.41 8.76 10.71
N LEU A 66 -1.34 9.43 10.01
CA LEU A 66 -2.60 9.86 10.59
C LEU A 66 -3.46 8.67 11.00
N TRP A 67 -3.58 7.62 10.19
CA TRP A 67 -4.34 6.42 10.57
C TRP A 67 -3.70 5.71 11.77
N ALA A 68 -2.38 5.50 11.74
CA ALA A 68 -1.67 4.93 12.89
C ALA A 68 -1.84 5.79 14.16
N TRP A 69 -1.81 7.12 14.02
CA TRP A 69 -1.98 8.05 15.14
C TRP A 69 -3.42 8.14 15.66
N LEU A 70 -4.43 8.12 14.78
CA LEU A 70 -5.85 8.09 15.15
C LEU A 70 -6.17 6.86 16.01
N ASP A 71 -5.60 5.71 15.66
CA ASP A 71 -5.83 4.45 16.35
C ASP A 71 -4.78 4.16 17.45
N LYS A 72 -3.85 5.10 17.68
CA LYS A 72 -2.79 5.03 18.72
C LYS A 72 -1.87 3.80 18.60
N TYR A 73 -1.64 3.31 17.38
CA TYR A 73 -0.66 2.26 17.15
C TYR A 73 0.76 2.77 17.33
N ARG A 74 1.65 1.90 17.83
CA ARG A 74 3.10 2.14 17.80
C ARG A 74 3.55 2.07 16.33
N ASP A 75 4.41 2.98 15.93
CA ASP A 75 4.92 3.05 14.55
C ASP A 75 5.68 1.78 14.13
N GLU A 76 6.38 1.14 15.06
CA GLU A 76 7.09 -0.13 14.85
C GLU A 76 6.17 -1.32 14.56
N ASP A 77 4.91 -1.24 14.99
CA ASP A 77 3.90 -2.29 14.79
C ASP A 77 3.08 -2.09 13.52
N VAL A 78 3.32 -0.99 12.78
CA VAL A 78 2.61 -0.67 11.53
C VAL A 78 3.58 -0.64 10.36
N ARG A 79 3.25 -1.37 9.29
CA ARG A 79 4.05 -1.43 8.07
C ARG A 79 3.20 -1.31 6.81
N ILE A 80 3.87 -0.99 5.71
CA ILE A 80 3.25 -0.73 4.41
C ILE A 80 3.65 -1.84 3.43
N ALA A 81 2.67 -2.59 2.93
CA ALA A 81 2.87 -3.45 1.76
C ALA A 81 2.57 -2.65 0.49
N VAL A 82 3.34 -2.87 -0.57
CA VAL A 82 3.14 -2.21 -1.86
C VAL A 82 3.28 -3.22 -2.99
N GLN A 83 2.35 -3.18 -3.93
CA GLN A 83 2.39 -3.95 -5.16
C GLN A 83 2.30 -2.96 -6.33
N ALA A 84 3.43 -2.70 -6.98
CA ALA A 84 3.48 -1.91 -8.20
C ALA A 84 2.79 -2.68 -9.33
N ILE A 85 2.02 -1.96 -10.14
CA ILE A 85 1.39 -2.51 -11.34
C ILE A 85 2.10 -1.90 -12.54
N SER A 86 2.58 -2.76 -13.43
CA SER A 86 3.24 -2.31 -14.64
C SER A 86 2.23 -1.87 -15.70
N HIS A 87 2.66 -0.94 -16.56
CA HIS A 87 1.80 -0.38 -17.60
C HIS A 87 1.37 -1.40 -18.67
N TRP A 88 2.15 -2.45 -18.81
CA TRP A 88 2.08 -3.43 -19.89
C TRP A 88 1.40 -4.74 -19.46
N GLU A 89 1.42 -5.11 -18.18
CA GLU A 89 0.76 -6.33 -17.68
C GLU A 89 -0.76 -6.16 -17.51
N ASN A 90 -1.25 -4.95 -17.19
CA ASN A 90 -2.67 -4.80 -16.85
C ASN A 90 -3.26 -3.41 -17.17
N PRO A 91 -3.49 -3.09 -18.46
CA PRO A 91 -4.06 -1.81 -18.88
C PRO A 91 -5.47 -1.54 -18.31
N GLY A 92 -6.28 -2.58 -18.08
CA GLY A 92 -7.62 -2.44 -17.49
C GLY A 92 -7.57 -1.98 -16.03
N LEU A 93 -6.69 -2.59 -15.23
CA LEU A 93 -6.52 -2.19 -13.82
C LEU A 93 -5.92 -0.79 -13.68
N LEU A 94 -5.07 -0.36 -14.62
CA LEU A 94 -4.57 1.02 -14.67
C LEU A 94 -5.67 2.04 -14.98
N LEU A 95 -6.61 1.69 -15.85
CA LEU A 95 -7.78 2.52 -16.12
C LEU A 95 -8.64 2.67 -14.85
N GLU A 96 -8.81 1.59 -14.08
CA GLU A 96 -9.51 1.63 -12.78
C GLU A 96 -8.75 2.42 -11.72
N LEU A 97 -7.42 2.35 -11.71
CA LEU A 97 -6.57 3.20 -10.87
C LEU A 97 -6.69 4.67 -11.27
N GLY A 98 -6.93 4.97 -12.56
CA GLY A 98 -6.97 6.33 -13.12
C GLY A 98 -8.20 7.14 -12.71
N ARG A 99 -9.18 6.48 -12.10
CA ARG A 99 -10.40 7.09 -11.56
C ARG A 99 -10.29 7.48 -10.08
N CYS A 100 -9.08 7.51 -9.52
CA CYS A 100 -8.82 7.85 -8.11
C CYS A 100 -8.50 9.33 -7.92
#